data_AF-A0A094WK32-F1
#
_entry.id   AF-A0A094WK32-F1
#
_cell.length_a   1.000
_cell.length_b   1.000
_cell.length_c   1.000
_cell.angle_alpha   90.00
_cell.angle_beta   90.00
_cell.angle_gamma   90.00
#
_symmetry.space_group_name_H-M   'P 1'
#
loop_
_entity.id
_entity.type
_entity.pdbx_description
1 polymer ?
#
loop_
_entity_poly.entity_id
_entity_poly.type
_entity_poly.pdbx_seq_one_letter_code
_entity_poly.pdbx_strand_id
1 'polypeptide(L)'
;MKESGFEQDRHPESQEQESAKLIVDLLLYSQKLEKMIIELRKEVNFTSPKYKPLPYPELHSDIYENFDDYHAYIKHREYIELFFRYE
;
A
#
# COMPACT_ATOMS: atom_id res chain seq x y z
N MET A 1 -30.75 33.64 10.25
CA MET A 1 -29.72 33.06 9.37
C MET A 1 -28.42 33.81 9.58
N LYS A 2 -27.44 33.16 10.20
CA LYS A 2 -26.02 33.53 10.16
C LYS A 2 -25.27 32.22 9.96
N GLU A 3 -24.94 31.93 8.71
CA GLU A 3 -23.90 30.95 8.41
C GLU A 3 -22.58 31.67 8.65
N SER A 4 -21.82 31.23 9.65
CA SER A 4 -20.50 31.76 9.92
C SER A 4 -19.56 30.63 10.32
N GLY A 5 -18.82 30.17 9.32
CA GLY A 5 -17.37 29.94 9.36
C GLY A 5 -16.80 29.06 10.47
N PHE A 6 -16.46 27.82 10.12
CA PHE A 6 -15.38 27.05 10.75
C PHE A 6 -14.71 26.13 9.70
N GLU A 7 -14.17 26.72 8.64
CA GLU A 7 -13.16 26.06 7.78
C GLU A 7 -11.75 26.66 7.97
N GLN A 8 -11.56 27.46 9.02
CA GLN A 8 -10.24 28.00 9.37
C GLN A 8 -9.67 27.21 10.55
N ASP A 9 -8.41 26.81 10.39
CA ASP A 9 -7.52 26.11 11.35
C ASP A 9 -7.45 24.57 11.25
N ARG A 10 -7.27 24.02 10.04
CA ARG A 10 -6.43 22.81 9.93
C ARG A 10 -4.97 23.26 9.90
N HIS A 11 -4.25 23.04 11.00
CA HIS A 11 -2.81 23.29 11.07
C HIS A 11 -2.11 22.49 9.94
N PRO A 12 -1.16 23.06 9.19
CA PRO A 12 -0.46 22.36 8.11
C PRO A 12 0.14 21.02 8.55
N GLU A 13 0.63 20.98 9.80
CA GLU A 13 1.18 19.78 10.43
C GLU A 13 0.15 18.65 10.59
N SER A 14 -1.12 18.96 10.86
CA SER A 14 -2.17 17.94 10.97
C SER A 14 -2.49 17.33 9.61
N GLN A 15 -2.47 18.13 8.54
CA GLN A 15 -2.73 17.66 7.19
C GLN A 15 -1.59 16.80 6.64
N GLU A 16 -0.34 17.12 6.98
CA GLU A 16 0.82 16.29 6.60
C GLU A 16 0.82 14.94 7.33
N GLN A 17 0.47 14.92 8.62
CA GLN A 17 0.32 13.67 9.38
C GLN A 17 -0.83 12.80 8.86
N GLU A 18 -1.98 13.40 8.53
CA GLU A 18 -3.10 12.68 7.91
C GLU A 18 -2.72 12.08 6.56
N SER A 19 -1.99 12.84 5.73
CA SER A 19 -1.53 12.36 4.42
C SER A 19 -0.53 11.21 4.56
N ALA A 20 0.42 11.33 5.49
CA ALA A 20 1.40 10.28 5.74
C ALA A 20 0.73 9.00 6.28
N LYS A 21 -0.25 9.14 7.18
CA LYS A 21 -1.07 8.01 7.65
C LYS A 21 -1.83 7.33 6.51
N LEU A 22 -2.47 8.11 5.63
CA LEU A 22 -3.17 7.56 4.47
C LEU A 22 -2.22 6.78 3.56
N ILE A 23 -1.02 7.30 3.31
CA ILE A 23 -0.01 6.60 2.50
C ILE A 23 0.39 5.28 3.18
N VAL A 24 0.64 5.28 4.49
CA VAL A 24 0.95 4.05 5.25
C VAL A 24 -0.20 3.03 5.15
N ASP A 25 -1.43 3.46 5.38
CA ASP A 25 -2.62 2.59 5.30
C ASP A 25 -2.76 1.96 3.89
N LEU A 26 -2.48 2.74 2.84
CA LEU A 26 -2.48 2.26 1.45
C LEU A 26 -1.36 1.26 1.17
N LEU A 27 -0.16 1.47 1.72
CA LEU A 27 0.97 0.54 1.58
C LEU A 27 0.66 -0.78 2.29
N LEU A 28 0.14 -0.74 3.51
CA LEU A 28 -0.28 -1.95 4.25
C LEU A 28 -1.39 -2.70 3.52
N TYR A 29 -2.37 -1.97 2.98
CA TYR A 29 -3.44 -2.58 2.18
C TYR A 29 -2.89 -3.26 0.92
N SER A 30 -1.97 -2.61 0.22
CA SER A 30 -1.29 -3.17 -0.96
C SER A 30 -0.52 -4.46 -0.62
N GLN A 31 0.24 -4.47 0.48
CA GLN A 31 0.94 -5.69 0.96
C GLN A 31 -0.03 -6.83 1.29
N LYS A 32 -1.19 -6.52 1.88
CA LYS A 32 -2.23 -7.52 2.16
C LYS A 32 -2.80 -8.11 0.86
N LEU A 33 -3.07 -7.26 -0.13
CA LEU A 33 -3.55 -7.71 -1.44
C LEU A 33 -2.52 -8.60 -2.14
N GLU A 34 -1.24 -8.23 -2.09
CA GLU A 34 -0.17 -9.04 -2.67
C GLU A 34 -0.14 -10.45 -2.07
N LYS A 35 -0.21 -10.56 -0.73
CA LYS A 35 -0.29 -11.85 -0.04
C LYS A 35 -1.49 -12.68 -0.51
N MET A 36 -2.66 -12.07 -0.65
CA MET A 36 -3.86 -12.76 -1.14
C MET A 36 -3.69 -13.27 -2.57
N ILE A 37 -3.07 -12.47 -3.45
CA ILE A 37 -2.79 -12.88 -4.83
C ILE A 37 -1.79 -14.03 -4.87
N ILE A 38 -0.73 -14.00 -4.06
CA ILE A 38 0.25 -15.09 -3.96
C ILE A 38 -0.44 -16.40 -3.57
N GLU A 39 -1.30 -16.38 -2.55
CA GLU A 39 -2.04 -17.59 -2.14
C GLU A 39 -2.95 -18.10 -3.26
N LEU A 40 -3.66 -17.20 -3.96
CA LEU A 40 -4.49 -17.59 -5.09
C LEU A 40 -3.65 -18.22 -6.23
N ARG A 41 -2.48 -17.65 -6.54
CA ARG A 41 -1.55 -18.21 -7.54
C ARG A 41 -1.09 -19.61 -7.15
N LYS A 42 -0.79 -19.84 -5.85
CA LYS A 42 -0.46 -21.17 -5.33
C LYS A 42 -1.60 -22.16 -5.51
N GLU A 43 -2.84 -21.76 -5.18
CA GLU A 43 -4.02 -22.61 -5.34
C GLU A 43 -4.27 -23.00 -6.81
N VAL A 44 -4.12 -22.04 -7.73
CA VAL A 44 -4.25 -22.29 -9.17
C VAL A 44 -3.16 -23.24 -9.67
N ASN A 45 -1.92 -23.04 -9.23
CA ASN A 45 -0.82 -23.94 -9.56
C ASN A 45 -1.06 -25.35 -9.01
N PHE A 46 -1.54 -25.48 -7.77
CA PHE A 46 -1.83 -26.76 -7.13
C PHE A 46 -2.93 -27.54 -7.85
N THR A 47 -3.94 -26.84 -8.36
CA THR A 47 -5.05 -27.45 -9.12
C THR A 47 -4.71 -27.74 -10.59
N SER A 48 -3.54 -27.31 -11.05
CA SER A 48 -3.10 -27.50 -12.44
C SER A 48 -2.56 -28.92 -12.72
N PRO A 49 -2.78 -29.48 -13.92
CA PRO A 49 -2.24 -30.80 -14.27
C PRO A 49 -0.71 -30.84 -14.25
N LYS A 50 -0.12 -31.82 -13.54
CA LYS A 50 1.34 -31.93 -13.30
C LYS A 50 2.23 -32.04 -14.54
N TYR A 51 1.67 -32.43 -15.68
CA TYR A 51 2.39 -32.60 -16.95
C TYR A 51 2.36 -31.33 -17.82
N LYS A 52 1.73 -30.25 -17.36
CA LYS A 52 1.72 -28.95 -18.03
C LYS A 52 2.58 -27.96 -17.25
N PRO A 53 3.13 -26.94 -17.93
CA PRO A 53 3.73 -25.80 -17.26
C PRO A 53 2.76 -25.18 -16.26
N LEU A 54 3.28 -24.70 -15.12
CA LEU A 54 2.47 -23.99 -14.14
C LEU A 54 1.95 -22.68 -14.74
N PRO A 55 0.67 -22.31 -14.52
CA PRO A 55 0.15 -21.02 -14.97
C PRO A 55 0.89 -19.82 -14.38
N TYR A 56 1.36 -19.93 -13.13
CA TYR A 56 2.10 -18.89 -12.42
C TYR A 56 3.45 -19.43 -11.94
N PRO A 57 4.47 -19.55 -12.81
CA PRO A 57 5.79 -20.02 -12.40
C PRO A 57 6.42 -19.10 -11.34
N GLU A 58 6.18 -17.79 -11.47
CA GLU A 58 6.55 -16.77 -10.51
C GLU A 58 5.33 -16.42 -9.66
N LEU A 59 5.41 -16.72 -8.36
CA LEU A 59 4.32 -16.47 -7.43
C LEU A 59 4.27 -15.02 -6.97
N HIS A 60 5.42 -14.36 -6.88
CA HIS A 60 5.56 -12.98 -6.44
C HIS A 60 5.42 -12.01 -7.62
N SER A 61 4.94 -10.81 -7.34
CA SER A 61 4.94 -9.71 -8.30
C SER A 61 5.15 -8.41 -7.53
N ASP A 62 5.98 -7.54 -8.08
CA ASP A 62 6.48 -6.31 -7.43
C ASP A 62 5.42 -5.19 -7.37
N ILE A 63 4.19 -5.53 -6.98
CA ILE A 63 3.07 -4.58 -6.86
C ILE A 63 3.47 -3.46 -5.87
N TYR A 64 4.26 -3.81 -4.85
CA TYR A 64 4.78 -2.89 -3.85
C TYR A 64 5.87 -1.96 -4.40
N GLU A 65 6.81 -2.46 -5.22
CA GLU A 65 7.96 -1.65 -5.70
C GLU A 65 7.52 -0.49 -6.60
N ASN A 66 6.31 -0.53 -7.18
CA ASN A 66 5.77 0.58 -7.97
C ASN A 66 5.58 1.87 -7.18
N PHE A 67 5.50 1.83 -5.85
CA PHE A 67 5.25 3.03 -5.04
C PHE A 67 6.50 3.88 -4.76
N ASP A 68 7.69 3.31 -4.93
CA ASP A 68 8.96 3.97 -4.58
C ASP A 68 9.26 5.19 -5.47
N ASP A 69 8.71 5.23 -6.67
CA ASP A 69 8.89 6.32 -7.64
C ASP A 69 7.86 7.46 -7.49
N TYR A 70 6.84 7.31 -6.62
CA TYR A 70 5.81 8.32 -6.48
C TYR A 70 6.28 9.50 -5.63
N HIS A 71 6.08 10.71 -6.15
CA HIS A 71 6.47 11.95 -5.48
C HIS A 71 5.88 12.09 -4.07
N ALA A 72 4.68 11.57 -3.84
CA ALA A 72 4.04 11.54 -2.52
C ALA A 72 4.77 10.61 -1.53
N TYR A 73 5.25 9.44 -1.99
CA TYR A 73 6.05 8.54 -1.18
C TYR A 73 7.38 9.20 -0.80
N ILE A 74 8.08 9.78 -1.78
CA ILE A 74 9.34 10.50 -1.56
C ILE A 74 9.17 11.64 -0.55
N LYS A 75 8.10 12.44 -0.67
CA LYS A 75 7.81 13.55 0.24
C LYS A 75 7.63 13.10 1.69
N HIS A 76 7.05 11.92 1.92
CA HIS A 76 6.71 11.41 3.25
C HIS A 76 7.60 10.24 3.70
N ARG A 77 8.70 10.01 2.99
CA ARG A 77 9.56 8.82 3.14
C ARG A 77 10.04 8.59 4.56
N GLU A 78 10.55 9.62 5.24
CA GLU A 78 11.07 9.49 6.60
C GLU A 78 10.00 8.99 7.59
N TYR A 79 8.76 9.47 7.45
CA TYR A 79 7.65 9.03 8.31
C TYR A 79 7.22 7.60 7.99
N ILE A 80 7.18 7.25 6.70
CA ILE A 80 6.85 5.90 6.23
C ILE A 80 7.90 4.89 6.71
N GLU A 81 9.19 5.20 6.54
CA GLU A 81 10.29 4.36 7.01
C GLU A 81 10.32 4.22 8.54
N LEU A 82 9.98 5.30 9.27
CA LEU A 82 9.82 5.24 10.73
C LEU A 82 8.72 4.26 11.11
N PHE A 83 7.56 4.33 10.45
CA PHE A 83 6.44 3.42 10.70
C PHE A 83 6.84 1.95 10.50
N PHE A 84 7.42 1.60 9.34
CA PHE A 84 7.81 0.22 9.05
C PHE A 84 8.99 -0.31 9.89
N ARG A 85 9.75 0.57 10.56
CA ARG A 85 10.84 0.15 11.47
C ARG A 85 10.32 -0.33 12.83
N TYR A 86 9.13 0.10 13.25
CA TYR A 86 8.59 -0.16 14.59
C TYR A 86 7.34 -1.08 14.62
N GLU A 87 6.87 -1.54 13.46
CA GLU A 87 5.94 -2.68 13.30
C GLU A 87 6.71 -4.01 13.22
#